data_AF-U2B394-F1
#
_entry.id   AF-U2B394-F1
#
_cell.length_a   1.000
_cell.length_b   1.000
_cell.length_c   1.000
_cell.angle_alpha   90.00
_cell.angle_beta   90.00
_cell.angle_gamma   90.00
#
_symmetry.space_group_name_H-M   'P 1'
#
loop_
_entity.id
_entity.type
_entity.pdbx_description
1 polymer ?
#
loop_
_entity_poly.entity_id
_entity_poly.type
_entity_poly.pdbx_seq_one_letter_code
_entity_poly.pdbx_strand_id
1 'polypeptide(L)'
;MPDSLSLAEARRLVLAAQGFGRAPRGAVGRHQLLSQVERLGVLQLDSVNALVRSHYLPAFSRLGHYAPELLDQLAWGKPRQRALFEYWGHEASLLPLEIHPLLRWRMRRAAQGRGIYRQLAEFGAQRGEVIARVLQAVREQGALGAGSLSSRQQRAG
;
A
#
# COMPACT_ATOMS: atom_id res chain seq x y z
N MET A 1 -8.56 -28.33 -20.23
CA MET A 1 -9.13 -27.04 -19.79
C MET A 1 -10.07 -26.59 -20.89
N PRO A 2 -11.28 -26.07 -20.62
CA PRO A 2 -12.11 -25.54 -21.70
C PRO A 2 -11.38 -24.39 -22.40
N ASP A 3 -11.42 -24.36 -23.74
CA ASP A 3 -10.70 -23.36 -24.56
C ASP A 3 -11.37 -21.98 -24.56
N SER A 4 -12.51 -21.83 -23.88
CA SER A 4 -13.20 -20.55 -23.67
C SER A 4 -13.98 -20.56 -22.34
N LEU A 5 -14.23 -19.36 -21.80
CA LEU A 5 -15.04 -19.14 -20.61
C LEU A 5 -16.20 -18.21 -20.97
N SER A 6 -17.42 -18.55 -20.52
CA SER A 6 -18.52 -17.59 -20.51
C SER A 6 -18.21 -16.43 -19.56
N LEU A 7 -18.88 -15.28 -19.76
CA LEU A 7 -18.75 -14.13 -18.86
C LEU A 7 -19.07 -14.47 -17.40
N ALA A 8 -20.03 -15.37 -17.17
CA ALA A 8 -20.41 -15.80 -15.83
C ALA A 8 -19.30 -16.64 -15.19
N GLU A 9 -18.64 -17.51 -15.95
CA GLU A 9 -17.50 -18.30 -15.48
C GLU A 9 -16.29 -17.41 -15.18
N ALA A 10 -15.95 -16.50 -16.11
CA ALA A 10 -14.86 -15.54 -15.92
C ALA A 10 -15.08 -14.68 -14.65
N ARG A 11 -16.31 -14.17 -14.44
CA ARG A 11 -16.65 -13.39 -13.23
C ARG A 11 -16.48 -14.21 -11.95
N ARG A 12 -16.99 -15.45 -11.93
CA ARG A 12 -16.85 -16.34 -10.76
C ARG A 12 -15.39 -16.63 -10.46
N LEU A 13 -14.59 -16.89 -11.49
CA LEU A 13 -13.15 -17.14 -11.34
C LEU A 13 -12.42 -15.93 -10.77
N VAL A 14 -12.69 -14.71 -11.26
CA VAL A 14 -12.07 -13.49 -10.74
C VAL A 14 -12.49 -13.22 -9.29
N LEU A 15 -13.78 -13.33 -8.97
CA LEU A 15 -14.27 -13.15 -7.60
C LEU A 15 -13.67 -14.19 -6.65
N ALA A 16 -13.63 -15.45 -7.08
CA ALA A 16 -12.99 -16.51 -6.32
C ALA A 16 -11.51 -16.21 -6.11
N ALA A 17 -10.76 -15.88 -7.18
CA ALA A 17 -9.34 -15.56 -7.13
C ALA A 17 -9.02 -14.39 -6.18
N GLN A 18 -9.92 -13.43 -6.05
CA GLN A 18 -9.78 -12.31 -5.12
C GLN A 18 -10.17 -12.63 -3.67
N GLY A 19 -10.76 -13.80 -3.39
CA GLY A 19 -11.16 -14.19 -2.03
C GLY A 19 -12.63 -13.99 -1.68
N PHE A 20 -13.49 -13.70 -2.65
CA PHE A 20 -14.94 -13.59 -2.41
C PHE A 20 -15.69 -14.93 -2.43
N GLY A 21 -14.98 -16.06 -2.60
CA GLY A 21 -15.62 -17.38 -2.73
C GLY A 21 -16.10 -18.02 -1.43
N ARG A 22 -15.50 -17.67 -0.27
CA ARG A 22 -15.87 -18.25 1.02
C ARG A 22 -15.54 -17.30 2.16
N ALA A 23 -16.55 -16.98 2.97
CA ALA A 23 -16.32 -16.25 4.22
C ALA A 23 -15.49 -17.11 5.20
N PRO A 24 -14.50 -16.53 5.91
CA PRO A 24 -13.79 -17.23 6.96
C PRO A 24 -14.74 -17.71 8.05
N ARG A 25 -14.36 -18.79 8.73
CA ARG A 25 -15.03 -19.24 9.96
C ARG A 25 -14.22 -18.76 11.16
N GLY A 26 -14.89 -18.18 12.15
CA GLY A 26 -14.26 -17.70 13.38
C GLY A 26 -13.60 -16.33 13.26
N ALA A 27 -12.88 -15.94 14.31
CA ALA A 27 -12.20 -14.65 14.37
C ALA A 27 -11.04 -14.57 13.37
N VAL A 28 -10.93 -13.43 12.69
CA VAL A 28 -9.83 -13.16 11.75
C VAL A 28 -8.58 -12.82 12.53
N GLY A 29 -7.57 -13.69 12.43
CA GLY A 29 -6.24 -13.48 12.99
C GLY A 29 -5.24 -12.94 11.96
N ARG A 30 -4.02 -12.68 12.45
CA ARG A 30 -2.91 -12.16 11.64
C ARG A 30 -2.63 -13.01 10.40
N HIS A 31 -2.69 -14.33 10.52
CA HIS A 31 -2.36 -15.24 9.42
C HIS A 31 -3.41 -15.20 8.30
N GLN A 32 -4.70 -15.21 8.63
CA GLN A 32 -5.76 -15.08 7.63
C GLN A 32 -5.69 -13.73 6.91
N LEU A 33 -5.42 -12.66 7.65
CA LEU A 33 -5.26 -11.33 7.07
C LEU A 33 -4.07 -11.28 6.10
N LEU A 34 -2.89 -11.76 6.52
CA LEU A 34 -1.71 -11.78 5.67
C LEU A 34 -1.94 -12.62 4.41
N SER A 35 -2.48 -13.83 4.54
CA SER A 35 -2.79 -14.70 3.40
C SER A 35 -3.75 -14.03 2.40
N GLN A 36 -4.73 -13.26 2.90
CA GLN A 36 -5.62 -12.51 2.03
C GLN A 36 -4.92 -11.35 1.30
N VAL A 37 -3.96 -10.68 1.95
CA VAL A 37 -3.14 -9.64 1.30
C VAL A 37 -2.20 -10.24 0.26
N GLU A 38 -1.54 -11.36 0.58
CA GLU A 38 -0.70 -12.12 -0.36
C GLU A 38 -1.50 -12.58 -1.58
N ARG A 39 -2.74 -13.05 -1.37
CA ARG A 39 -3.66 -13.44 -2.44
C ARG A 39 -4.00 -12.28 -3.38
N LEU A 40 -4.20 -11.08 -2.83
CA LEU A 40 -4.45 -9.88 -3.64
C LEU A 40 -3.18 -9.36 -4.31
N GLY A 41 -2.02 -9.62 -3.72
CA GLY A 41 -0.72 -9.11 -4.13
C GLY A 41 -0.51 -7.61 -3.88
N VAL A 42 -1.57 -6.87 -3.54
CA VAL A 42 -1.54 -5.42 -3.32
C VAL A 42 -2.72 -4.94 -2.48
N LEU A 43 -2.45 -4.00 -1.59
CA LEU A 43 -3.46 -3.08 -1.03
C LEU A 43 -3.05 -1.65 -1.36
N GLN A 44 -3.92 -0.90 -2.04
CA GLN A 44 -3.67 0.52 -2.28
C GLN A 44 -3.80 1.31 -0.98
N LEU A 45 -2.79 2.11 -0.66
CA LEU A 45 -2.82 3.10 0.41
C LEU A 45 -3.53 4.36 -0.08
N ASP A 46 -4.28 4.97 0.83
CA ASP A 46 -5.11 6.12 0.54
C ASP A 46 -5.27 6.95 1.82
N SER A 47 -5.27 8.27 1.65
CA SER A 47 -5.53 9.24 2.71
C SER A 47 -7.02 9.51 2.93
N VAL A 48 -7.90 9.10 2.01
CA VAL A 48 -9.35 9.30 2.16
C VAL A 48 -9.86 8.53 3.38
N ASN A 49 -10.54 9.26 4.26
CA ASN A 49 -11.12 8.75 5.49
C ASN A 49 -12.54 9.31 5.67
N ALA A 50 -13.51 8.70 4.99
CA ALA A 50 -14.93 9.05 5.13
C ALA A 50 -15.60 8.33 6.31
N LEU A 51 -15.15 7.10 6.60
CA LEU A 51 -15.59 6.27 7.72
C LEU A 51 -14.38 5.64 8.40
N VAL A 52 -13.54 5.01 7.58
CA VAL A 52 -12.24 4.45 7.91
C VAL A 52 -11.33 4.69 6.71
N ARG A 53 -10.01 4.61 6.87
CA ARG A 53 -9.09 4.69 5.73
C ARG A 53 -9.39 3.56 4.74
N SER A 54 -9.42 3.87 3.44
CA SER A 54 -9.94 2.93 2.44
C SER A 54 -9.16 1.61 2.40
N HIS A 55 -7.86 1.60 2.72
CA HIS A 55 -7.01 0.40 2.74
C HIS A 55 -7.41 -0.68 3.75
N TYR A 56 -8.27 -0.38 4.73
CA TYR A 56 -8.80 -1.40 5.64
C TYR A 56 -9.96 -2.20 5.04
N LEU A 57 -10.68 -1.62 4.07
CA LEU A 57 -11.91 -2.16 3.49
C LEU A 57 -11.72 -3.40 2.57
N PRO A 58 -10.63 -3.52 1.79
CA PRO A 58 -10.42 -4.71 0.95
C PRO A 58 -10.34 -6.01 1.76
N ALA A 59 -9.65 -6.01 2.91
CA ALA A 59 -9.61 -7.18 3.77
C ALA A 59 -10.97 -7.42 4.44
N PHE A 60 -11.62 -6.35 4.93
CA PHE A 60 -12.94 -6.45 5.58
C PHE A 60 -14.00 -7.05 4.66
N SER A 61 -14.08 -6.60 3.41
CA SER A 61 -15.07 -7.10 2.43
C SER A 61 -14.92 -8.59 2.09
N ARG A 62 -13.77 -9.21 2.42
CA ARG A 62 -13.46 -10.62 2.10
C ARG A 62 -13.43 -11.50 3.33
N LEU A 63 -12.94 -10.97 4.45
CA LEU A 63 -12.74 -11.71 5.69
C LEU A 63 -13.81 -11.44 6.75
N GLY A 64 -14.59 -10.37 6.61
CA GLY A 64 -15.44 -9.84 7.67
C GLY A 64 -14.66 -9.00 8.67
N HIS A 65 -15.22 -8.85 9.88
CA HIS A 65 -14.61 -8.06 10.94
C HIS A 65 -13.24 -8.61 11.35
N TYR A 66 -12.25 -7.71 11.41
CA TYR A 66 -10.93 -7.95 11.96
C TYR A 66 -10.44 -6.69 12.67
N ALA A 67 -9.52 -6.84 13.62
CA ALA A 67 -8.91 -5.71 14.31
C ALA A 67 -7.93 -4.98 13.37
N PRO A 68 -8.13 -3.68 13.05
CA PRO A 68 -7.28 -2.92 12.13
C PRO A 68 -5.79 -2.95 12.51
N GLU A 69 -5.50 -3.08 13.81
CA GLU A 69 -4.15 -3.18 14.38
C GLU A 69 -3.38 -4.37 13.81
N LEU A 70 -4.06 -5.42 13.34
CA LEU A 70 -3.42 -6.54 12.65
C LEU A 70 -2.80 -6.08 11.33
N LEU A 71 -3.51 -5.25 10.56
CA LEU A 71 -2.96 -4.69 9.31
C LEU A 71 -1.82 -3.72 9.61
N ASP A 72 -1.99 -2.88 10.64
CA ASP A 72 -0.97 -1.92 11.04
C ASP A 72 0.31 -2.62 11.50
N GLN A 73 0.21 -3.74 12.24
CA GLN A 73 1.36 -4.55 12.64
C GLN A 73 2.05 -5.21 11.44
N LEU A 74 1.27 -5.65 10.45
CA LEU A 74 1.80 -6.24 9.21
C LEU A 74 2.56 -5.21 8.38
N ALA A 75 2.13 -3.95 8.35
CA ALA A 75 2.72 -2.87 7.57
C ALA A 75 3.84 -2.10 8.31
N TRP A 76 3.56 -1.67 9.54
CA TRP A 76 4.36 -0.70 10.29
C TRP A 76 4.79 -1.19 11.68
N GLY A 77 4.46 -2.43 12.04
CA GLY A 77 4.85 -3.03 13.31
C GLY A 77 6.37 -3.23 13.47
N LYS A 78 6.76 -3.84 14.59
CA LYS A 78 8.16 -4.19 14.85
C LYS A 78 8.70 -5.08 13.71
N PRO A 79 10.02 -5.13 13.45
CA PRO A 79 10.58 -5.93 12.35
C PRO A 79 10.13 -7.40 12.30
N ARG A 80 9.85 -8.00 13.45
CA ARG A 80 9.37 -9.40 13.59
C ARG A 80 7.89 -9.58 13.24
N GLN A 81 7.11 -8.50 13.25
CA GLN A 81 5.67 -8.47 12.96
C GLN A 81 5.40 -8.05 11.52
N ARG A 82 6.27 -7.23 10.94
CA ARG A 82 6.12 -6.69 9.60
C ARG A 82 6.25 -7.79 8.54
N ALA A 83 5.25 -7.88 7.68
CA ALA A 83 5.25 -8.77 6.52
C ALA A 83 4.84 -8.04 5.23
N LEU A 84 4.53 -6.74 5.32
CA LEU A 84 4.23 -5.87 4.18
C LEU A 84 5.25 -4.73 4.13
N PHE A 85 5.38 -4.10 2.96
CA PHE A 85 6.16 -2.88 2.79
C PHE A 85 5.43 -1.88 1.89
N GLU A 86 5.73 -0.61 2.09
CA GLU A 86 5.22 0.46 1.24
C GLU A 86 6.04 0.59 -0.04
N TYR A 87 5.35 0.73 -1.17
CA TYR A 87 5.97 1.01 -2.45
C TYR A 87 4.99 1.66 -3.42
N TRP A 88 5.53 2.37 -4.42
CA TRP A 88 4.75 2.74 -5.60
C TRP A 88 4.58 1.49 -6.48
N GLY A 89 3.54 0.72 -6.23
CA GLY A 89 3.14 -0.46 -7.00
C GLY A 89 2.40 -0.04 -8.28
N HIS A 90 1.11 -0.33 -8.38
CA HIS A 90 0.26 0.37 -9.35
C HIS A 90 0.08 1.83 -8.92
N GLU A 91 -0.16 2.02 -7.62
CA GLU A 91 -0.22 3.30 -6.90
C GLU A 91 0.55 3.19 -5.58
N ALA A 92 0.44 4.17 -4.68
CA ALA A 92 0.90 4.01 -3.29
C ALA A 92 0.27 2.74 -2.69
N SER A 93 1.09 1.78 -2.29
CA SER A 93 0.64 0.41 -2.02
C SER A 93 1.35 -0.21 -0.82
N LEU A 94 0.64 -1.05 -0.07
CA LEU A 94 1.20 -2.11 0.76
C LEU A 94 1.31 -3.40 -0.06
N LEU A 95 2.51 -3.97 -0.08
CA LEU A 95 2.86 -5.17 -0.84
C LEU A 95 3.46 -6.24 0.08
N PRO A 96 3.28 -7.54 -0.21
CA PRO A 96 3.95 -8.63 0.52
C PRO A 96 5.48 -8.47 0.50
N LEU A 97 6.14 -8.55 1.67
CA LEU A 97 7.59 -8.31 1.79
C LEU A 97 8.43 -9.26 0.92
N GLU A 98 7.94 -10.48 0.69
CA GLU A 98 8.54 -11.48 -0.20
C GLU A 98 8.72 -11.03 -1.65
N ILE A 99 7.91 -10.09 -2.14
CA ILE A 99 8.05 -9.58 -3.51
C ILE A 99 9.04 -8.41 -3.61
N HIS A 100 9.53 -7.86 -2.49
CA HIS A 100 10.49 -6.76 -2.49
C HIS A 100 11.75 -7.05 -3.34
N PRO A 101 12.42 -8.22 -3.24
CA PRO A 101 13.55 -8.57 -4.11
C PRO A 101 13.19 -8.55 -5.61
N LEU A 102 11.98 -8.96 -5.97
CA LEU A 102 11.50 -8.97 -7.36
C LEU A 102 11.30 -7.56 -7.93
N LEU A 103 11.16 -6.55 -7.07
CA LEU A 103 10.97 -5.14 -7.47
C LEU A 103 12.27 -4.33 -7.51
N ARG A 104 13.43 -4.94 -7.17
CA ARG A 104 14.72 -4.22 -7.12
C ARG A 104 15.11 -3.58 -8.45
N TRP A 105 14.76 -4.19 -9.58
CA TRP A 105 15.02 -3.62 -10.90
C TRP A 105 14.23 -2.32 -11.12
N ARG A 106 12.98 -2.26 -10.65
CA ARG A 106 12.10 -1.10 -10.77
C ARG A 106 12.56 0.03 -9.84
N MET A 107 12.98 -0.31 -8.63
CA MET A 107 13.62 0.62 -7.69
C MET A 107 14.91 1.22 -8.26
N ARG A 108 15.76 0.41 -8.92
CA ARG A 108 16.95 0.92 -9.61
C ARG A 108 16.60 1.88 -10.76
N ARG A 109 15.58 1.57 -11.56
CA ARG A 109 15.09 2.53 -12.59
C ARG A 109 14.60 3.83 -11.97
N ALA A 110 13.85 3.75 -10.87
CA ALA A 110 13.36 4.92 -10.16
C ALA A 110 14.50 5.81 -9.65
N ALA A 111 15.53 5.21 -9.03
CA ALA A 111 16.73 5.91 -8.57
C ALA A 111 17.52 6.57 -9.72
N GLN A 112 17.44 6.01 -10.93
CA GLN A 112 18.02 6.57 -12.14
C GLN A 112 17.08 7.56 -12.87
N GLY A 113 15.91 7.89 -12.29
CA GLY A 113 14.93 8.79 -12.92
C GLY A 113 14.32 8.25 -14.23
N ARG A 114 14.27 6.93 -14.42
CA ARG A 114 13.76 6.31 -15.66
C ARG A 114 12.27 6.00 -15.57
N GLY A 115 11.54 6.23 -16.66
CA GLY A 115 10.10 5.96 -16.76
C GLY A 115 9.27 7.01 -16.03
N ILE A 116 8.26 6.57 -15.28
CA ILE A 116 7.33 7.47 -14.55
C ILE A 116 8.01 8.35 -13.48
N TYR A 117 9.25 8.04 -13.09
CA TYR A 117 9.99 8.79 -12.06
C TYR A 117 10.86 9.93 -12.60
N ARG A 118 10.85 10.18 -13.92
CA ARG A 118 11.71 11.20 -14.54
C ARG A 118 11.52 12.58 -13.91
N GLN A 119 10.29 13.07 -13.88
CA GLN A 119 9.97 14.38 -13.32
C GLN A 119 10.32 14.47 -11.83
N LEU A 120 10.13 13.38 -11.07
CA LEU A 120 10.50 13.33 -9.66
C LEU A 120 12.03 13.40 -9.46
N ALA A 121 12.80 12.74 -10.31
CA ALA A 121 14.26 12.82 -10.29
C ALA A 121 14.77 14.21 -10.69
N GLU A 122 14.18 14.82 -11.72
CA GLU A 122 14.48 16.21 -12.13
C GLU A 122 14.16 17.19 -10.99
N PHE A 123 12.98 17.07 -10.36
CA PHE A 123 12.62 17.84 -9.18
C PHE A 123 13.64 17.64 -8.05
N GLY A 124 14.05 16.40 -7.79
CA GLY A 124 15.00 16.09 -6.72
C GLY A 124 16.37 16.72 -6.94
N ALA A 125 16.86 16.73 -8.18
CA ALA A 125 18.10 17.41 -8.54
C ALA A 125 18.00 18.94 -8.39
N GLN A 126 16.86 19.52 -8.76
CA GLN A 126 16.65 20.97 -8.74
C GLN A 126 16.29 21.52 -7.35
N ARG A 127 15.69 20.70 -6.48
CA ARG A 127 15.13 21.11 -5.18
C ARG A 127 15.78 20.37 -4.01
N GLY A 128 17.08 20.09 -4.10
CA GLY A 128 17.84 19.39 -3.06
C GLY A 128 17.69 20.01 -1.66
N GLU A 129 17.70 21.34 -1.55
CA GLU A 129 17.50 22.05 -0.27
C GLU A 129 16.13 21.80 0.35
N VAL A 130 15.08 21.72 -0.47
CA VAL A 130 13.71 21.45 0.00
C VAL A 130 13.64 20.01 0.54
N ILE A 131 14.22 19.05 -0.18
CA ILE A 131 14.27 17.65 0.24
C ILE A 131 15.05 17.51 1.54
N ALA A 132 16.22 18.15 1.65
CA ALA A 132 17.04 18.13 2.86
C ALA A 132 16.28 18.68 4.07
N ARG A 133 15.55 19.80 3.89
CA ARG A 133 14.73 20.42 4.93
C ARG A 133 13.58 19.52 5.39
N VAL A 134 12.86 18.91 4.45
CA VAL A 134 11.77 17.97 4.75
C VAL A 134 12.32 16.75 5.50
N LEU A 135 13.44 16.19 5.04
CA LEU A 135 14.09 15.06 5.70
C LEU A 135 14.54 15.40 7.13
N GLN A 136 15.07 16.62 7.34
CA GLN A 136 15.47 17.08 8.66
C GLN A 136 14.27 17.20 9.61
N ALA A 137 13.18 17.80 9.15
CA ALA A 137 11.95 17.91 9.94
C ALA A 137 11.40 16.53 10.36
N VAL A 138 11.42 15.54 9.45
CA VAL A 138 11.00 14.17 9.76
C VAL A 138 11.93 13.49 10.77
N ARG A 139 13.24 13.76 10.72
CA ARG A 139 14.19 13.20 11.69
C ARG A 139 14.01 13.77 13.09
N GLU A 140 13.75 15.07 13.18
CA GLU A 140 13.62 15.78 14.46
C GLU A 140 12.26 15.54 15.12
N GLN A 141 11.19 15.50 14.32
CA GLN A 141 9.81 15.52 14.83
C GLN A 141 9.08 14.18 14.61
N GLY A 142 9.69 13.24 13.90
CA GLY A 142 9.07 11.96 13.56
C GLY A 142 8.15 12.05 12.34
N ALA A 143 7.12 11.19 12.31
CA ALA A 143 6.18 11.14 11.20
C ALA A 143 5.34 12.44 11.14
N LEU A 144 5.43 13.16 10.02
CA LEU A 144 4.77 14.43 9.78
C LEU A 144 3.82 14.36 8.59
N GLY A 145 2.71 15.08 8.65
CA GLY A 145 1.84 15.30 7.50
C GLY A 145 2.38 16.42 6.61
N ALA A 146 2.07 16.41 5.31
CA ALA A 146 2.52 17.48 4.40
C ALA A 146 2.11 18.89 4.86
N GLY A 147 0.96 19.02 5.53
CA GLY A 147 0.47 20.29 6.07
C GLY A 147 1.35 20.88 7.18
N SER A 148 2.04 20.06 7.98
CA SER A 148 2.94 20.56 9.04
C SER A 148 4.29 21.03 8.50
N LEU A 149 4.61 20.70 7.25
CA LEU A 149 5.80 21.17 6.54
C LEU A 149 5.54 22.46 5.73
N SER A 150 4.28 22.88 5.65
CA SER A 150 3.87 24.05 4.88
C SER A 150 4.33 25.34 5.57
N SER A 151 5.04 26.19 4.83
CA SER A 151 5.28 27.59 5.20
C SER A 151 4.13 28.53 4.81
N ARG A 152 3.03 27.99 4.27
CA ARG A 152 1.89 28.74 3.73
C ARG A 152 0.95 29.12 4.88
N GLN A 153 0.86 30.42 5.19
CA GLN A 153 0.01 30.97 6.27
C GLN A 153 -1.48 31.10 5.94
N GLN A 154 -1.93 30.85 4.71
CA GLN A 154 -3.34 30.97 4.31
C GLN A 154 -3.93 29.62 3.89
N ARG A 155 -5.13 29.34 4.40
CA ARG A 155 -5.95 28.18 4.01
C ARG A 155 -6.39 28.35 2.55
N ALA A 156 -6.30 27.27 1.78
CA ALA A 156 -7.05 27.19 0.52
C ALA A 156 -8.55 27.21 0.88
N GLY A 157 -9.28 28.15 0.29
CA GLY A 157 -10.73 28.28 0.45
C GLY A 157 -11.49 27.17 -0.24
#